data_AF-A0A447U0V0-F1
#
_entry.id   AF-A0A447U0V0-F1
#
_cell.length_a   1.000
_cell.length_b   1.000
_cell.length_c   1.000
_cell.angle_alpha   90.00
_cell.angle_beta   90.00
_cell.angle_gamma   90.00
#
_symmetry.space_group_name_H-M   'P 1'
#
loop_
_entity.id
_entity.type
_entity.pdbx_description
1 polymer ?
#
loop_
_entity_poly.entity_id
_entity_poly.type
_entity_poly.pdbx_seq_one_letter_code
_entity_poly.pdbx_strand_id
1 'polypeptide(L)'
;MGYLNLIGEGMPKNLPEAYKWIKKSADQGNAQAHYNLGLMYRNGDGVERDLNKAKLHLTAAVKGGVKPALAALKELTPQTK
;
A
#
# COMPACT_ATOMS: atom_id res chain seq x y z
N MET A 1 -18.56 29.97 9.59
CA MET A 1 -17.60 29.85 8.47
C MET A 1 -17.50 28.38 8.06
N GLY A 2 -17.69 28.12 6.77
CA GLY A 2 -17.31 26.92 6.00
C GLY A 2 -17.20 25.56 6.69
N TYR A 3 -18.30 24.82 6.75
CA TYR A 3 -18.26 23.36 6.62
C TYR A 3 -18.09 23.02 5.13
N LEU A 4 -17.34 21.96 4.80
CA LEU A 4 -17.05 21.38 3.47
C LEU A 4 -15.67 21.74 2.85
N ASN A 5 -14.58 21.29 3.48
CA ASN A 5 -13.46 20.76 2.68
C ASN A 5 -13.53 19.23 2.74
N LEU A 6 -14.36 18.75 1.81
CA LEU A 6 -14.51 17.38 1.40
C LEU A 6 -13.13 16.75 1.18
N ILE A 7 -12.85 15.69 1.93
CA ILE A 7 -12.25 14.43 1.43
C ILE A 7 -12.05 14.45 -0.10
N GLY A 8 -10.90 14.93 -0.58
CA GLY A 8 -10.67 15.11 -2.02
C GLY A 8 -9.28 15.58 -2.46
N GLU A 9 -8.61 16.46 -1.72
CA GLU A 9 -7.36 17.09 -2.21
C GLU A 9 -6.10 16.76 -1.39
N GLY A 10 -6.17 15.79 -0.49
CA GLY A 10 -5.03 15.37 0.35
C GLY A 10 -4.21 14.22 -0.21
N MET A 11 -4.63 13.58 -1.31
CA MET A 11 -3.79 12.59 -1.97
C MET A 11 -2.84 13.33 -2.91
N PRO A 12 -1.54 13.34 -2.62
CA PRO A 12 -0.60 13.93 -3.55
C PRO A 12 -0.71 13.21 -4.88
N LYS A 13 -0.97 13.97 -5.94
CA LYS A 13 -0.88 13.52 -7.34
C LYS A 13 0.50 12.94 -7.67
N ASN A 14 1.51 13.28 -6.85
CA ASN A 14 2.86 12.77 -6.95
C ASN A 14 2.97 11.40 -6.26
N LEU A 15 3.19 10.35 -7.05
CA LEU A 15 3.48 8.99 -6.56
C LEU A 15 4.56 8.96 -5.44
N PRO A 16 5.64 9.75 -5.50
CA PRO A 16 6.65 9.79 -4.43
C PRO A 16 6.15 10.39 -3.10
N GLU A 17 5.22 11.34 -3.15
CA GLU A 17 4.62 11.91 -1.94
C GLU A 17 3.54 10.96 -1.38
N ALA A 18 2.80 10.28 -2.26
CA ALA A 18 1.82 9.26 -1.83
C ALA A 18 2.54 8.15 -1.06
N TYR A 19 3.71 7.72 -1.54
CA TYR A 19 4.56 6.78 -0.83
C TYR A 19 4.91 7.25 0.59
N LYS A 20 5.27 8.53 0.77
CA LYS A 20 5.60 9.08 2.11
C LYS A 20 4.39 9.03 3.06
N TRP A 21 3.21 9.41 2.59
CA TRP A 21 1.99 9.40 3.40
C TRP A 21 1.52 7.99 3.75
N ILE A 22 1.56 7.09 2.77
CA ILE A 22 1.21 5.69 2.97
C ILE A 22 2.23 5.05 3.92
N LYS A 23 3.54 5.31 3.75
CA LYS A 23 4.56 4.84 4.68
C LYS A 23 4.32 5.31 6.11
N LYS A 24 4.02 6.59 6.30
CA LYS A 24 3.70 7.14 7.63
C LYS A 24 2.48 6.45 8.26
N SER A 25 1.47 6.14 7.45
CA SER A 25 0.27 5.43 7.90
C SER A 25 0.58 3.97 8.24
N ALA A 26 1.44 3.31 7.46
CA ALA A 26 1.90 1.95 7.73
C ALA A 26 2.73 1.89 9.03
N ASP A 27 3.59 2.88 9.27
CA ASP A 27 4.35 3.04 10.53
C ASP A 27 3.41 3.25 11.74
N GLN A 28 2.18 3.72 11.54
CA GLN A 28 1.13 3.81 12.57
C GLN A 28 0.35 2.49 12.77
N GLY A 29 0.74 1.41 12.09
CA GLY A 29 0.07 0.11 12.15
C GLY A 29 -1.17 0.01 11.24
N ASN A 30 -1.35 0.94 10.30
CA ASN A 30 -2.47 0.88 9.38
C ASN A 30 -2.26 -0.25 8.35
N ALA A 31 -3.01 -1.32 8.50
CA ALA A 31 -2.94 -2.48 7.62
C ALA A 31 -3.26 -2.16 6.16
N GLN A 32 -4.15 -1.19 5.89
CA GLN A 32 -4.42 -0.77 4.52
C GLN A 32 -3.30 0.04 3.90
N ALA A 33 -2.56 0.79 4.71
CA ALA A 33 -1.36 1.45 4.23
C ALA A 33 -0.28 0.44 3.83
N HIS A 34 -0.13 -0.65 4.60
CA HIS A 34 0.72 -1.78 4.20
C HIS A 34 0.26 -2.42 2.88
N TYR A 35 -1.05 -2.53 2.62
CA TYR A 35 -1.56 -3.04 1.34
C TYR A 35 -1.15 -2.14 0.17
N ASN A 36 -1.36 -0.83 0.32
CA ASN A 36 -1.01 0.14 -0.71
C ASN A 36 0.51 0.18 -0.97
N LEU A 37 1.35 0.15 0.07
CA LEU A 37 2.82 0.01 -0.10
C LEU A 37 3.17 -1.25 -0.88
N GLY A 38 2.51 -2.36 -0.57
CA GLY A 38 2.68 -3.62 -1.27
C GLY A 38 2.42 -3.49 -2.77
N LEU A 39 1.34 -2.81 -3.14
CA LEU A 39 1.00 -2.54 -4.54
C LEU A 39 1.98 -1.57 -5.21
N MET A 40 2.41 -0.51 -4.52
CA MET A 40 3.38 0.44 -5.05
C MET A 40 4.71 -0.24 -5.38
N TYR A 41 5.23 -1.09 -4.49
CA TYR A 41 6.43 -1.88 -4.75
C TYR A 41 6.23 -2.93 -5.84
N ARG A 42 5.02 -3.49 -5.98
CA ARG A 42 4.70 -4.45 -7.05
C ARG A 42 4.71 -3.79 -8.43
N ASN A 43 4.12 -2.60 -8.53
CA ASN A 43 3.97 -1.88 -9.79
C ASN A 43 5.18 -1.00 -10.13
N GLY A 44 5.95 -0.58 -9.13
CA GLY A 44 7.00 0.44 -9.28
C GLY A 44 6.43 1.87 -9.28
N ASP A 45 5.27 2.09 -8.66
CA ASP A 45 4.60 3.40 -8.67
C ASP A 45 5.25 4.33 -7.64
N GLY A 46 6.13 5.24 -8.10
CA GLY A 46 6.81 6.21 -7.23
C GLY A 46 7.94 5.64 -6.36
N VAL A 47 8.19 4.34 -6.47
CA VAL A 47 9.31 3.61 -5.85
C VAL A 47 9.86 2.57 -6.82
N GLU A 48 11.10 2.13 -6.61
CA GLU A 48 11.65 1.03 -7.39
C GLU A 48 10.85 -0.25 -7.17
N ARG A 49 10.58 -0.98 -8.26
CA ARG A 49 9.80 -2.22 -8.21
C ARG A 49 10.56 -3.30 -7.44
N ASP A 50 10.00 -3.72 -6.31
CA ASP A 50 10.61 -4.71 -5.42
C ASP A 50 9.55 -5.71 -4.92
N LEU A 51 9.55 -6.91 -5.51
CA LEU A 51 8.58 -7.94 -5.17
C LEU A 51 8.79 -8.51 -3.76
N ASN A 52 10.01 -8.45 -3.21
CA ASN A 52 10.28 -8.92 -1.85
C ASN A 52 9.68 -7.96 -0.82
N LYS A 53 9.89 -6.65 -1.01
CA LYS A 53 9.24 -5.63 -0.18
C LYS A 53 7.73 -5.65 -0.36
N ALA A 54 7.24 -5.83 -1.59
CA ALA A 54 5.81 -5.97 -1.86
C ALA A 54 5.19 -7.11 -1.02
N LYS A 55 5.79 -8.30 -1.07
CA LYS A 55 5.34 -9.46 -0.27
C LYS A 55 5.40 -9.19 1.23
N LEU A 56 6.46 -8.55 1.72
CA LEU A 56 6.61 -8.20 3.13
C LEU A 56 5.46 -7.29 3.61
N HIS A 57 5.19 -6.20 2.88
CA HIS A 57 4.12 -5.26 3.23
C HIS A 57 2.73 -5.90 3.08
N LEU A 58 2.48 -6.67 2.02
CA LEU A 58 1.21 -7.41 1.87
C LEU A 58 1.00 -8.41 3.01
N THR A 59 2.04 -9.10 3.46
CA THR A 59 1.96 -10.02 4.61
C THR A 59 1.58 -9.29 5.90
N ALA A 60 2.15 -8.10 6.14
CA ALA A 60 1.75 -7.25 7.26
C ALA A 60 0.29 -6.80 7.15
N ALA A 61 -0.18 -6.46 5.95
CA ALA A 61 -1.57 -6.10 5.71
C ALA A 61 -2.53 -7.28 5.97
N VAL A 62 -2.17 -8.50 5.54
CA VAL A 62 -2.95 -9.71 5.84
C VAL A 62 -3.05 -9.96 7.34
N LYS A 63 -1.94 -9.79 8.09
CA LYS A 63 -1.95 -9.90 9.56
C LYS A 63 -2.89 -8.88 10.21
N GLY A 64 -3.03 -7.70 9.62
CA GLY A 64 -3.99 -6.68 10.04
C GLY A 64 -5.42 -6.88 9.53
N GLY A 65 -5.75 -8.03 8.94
CA GLY A 65 -7.12 -8.37 8.51
C GLY A 65 -7.51 -7.86 7.12
N VAL A 66 -6.56 -7.36 6.33
CA VAL A 66 -6.83 -6.88 4.97
C VAL A 66 -7.00 -8.07 4.02
N LYS A 67 -8.25 -8.49 3.82
CA LYS A 67 -8.64 -9.54 2.86
C LYS A 67 -8.08 -9.35 1.44
N PRO A 68 -8.13 -8.15 0.81
CA PRO A 68 -7.59 -7.98 -0.54
C PRO A 68 -6.06 -8.12 -0.61
N ALA A 69 -5.34 -7.92 0.50
CA ALA A 69 -3.89 -8.15 0.55
C ALA A 69 -3.52 -9.61 0.36
N LEU A 70 -4.38 -10.52 0.82
CA LEU A 70 -4.19 -11.96 0.65
C LEU A 70 -4.28 -12.37 -0.82
N ALA A 71 -5.22 -11.78 -1.57
CA ALA A 71 -5.35 -12.04 -3.01
C ALA A 71 -4.10 -11.55 -3.76
N ALA A 72 -3.69 -10.31 -3.51
CA ALA A 72 -2.48 -9.74 -4.14
C ALA A 72 -1.21 -10.54 -3.78
N LEU A 73 -1.10 -11.04 -2.54
CA LEU A 73 0.03 -11.86 -2.10
C LEU A 73 0.06 -13.20 -2.86
N LYS A 74 -1.10 -13.85 -3.02
CA LYS A 74 -1.23 -15.10 -3.78
C LYS A 74 -0.86 -14.93 -5.25
N GLU A 75 -1.24 -13.80 -5.86
CA GLU A 75 -0.85 -13.47 -7.24
C GLU A 75 0.67 -13.23 -7.37
N LEU A 76 1.30 -12.68 -6.33
CA LEU A 76 2.75 -12.46 -6.26
C LEU A 76 3.57 -13.73 -6.00
N THR A 77 2.91 -14.78 -5.50
CA THR A 77 3.45 -16.14 -5.40
C THR A 77 2.75 -17.01 -6.43
N PRO A 78 2.91 -16.77 -7.76
CA PRO A 78 2.44 -17.74 -8.72
C PRO A 78 3.13 -19.05 -8.33
N GLN A 79 2.32 -20.06 -8.04
CA GLN A 79 2.79 -21.39 -7.68
C GLN A 79 3.83 -21.78 -8.72
N THR A 80 5.10 -21.85 -8.32
CA THR A 80 6.07 -22.71 -8.97
C THR A 80 5.51 -24.11 -8.80
N LYS A 81 4.74 -24.54 -9.81
CA LYS A 81 4.42 -25.94 -10.06
C LYS A 81 5.67 -26.62 -10.61
#